data_AF-A0A5D4SZH2-F1
#
_entry.id   AF-A0A5D4SZH2-F1
#
_cell.length_a   1.000
_cell.length_b   1.000
_cell.length_c   1.000
_cell.angle_alpha   90.00
_cell.angle_beta   90.00
_cell.angle_gamma   90.00
#
_symmetry.space_group_name_H-M   'P 1'
#
loop_
_entity.id
_entity.type
_entity.pdbx_description
1 polymer ?
#
loop_
_entity_poly.entity_id
_entity_poly.type
_entity_poly.pdbx_seq_one_letter_code
_entity_poly.pdbx_strand_id
1 'polypeptide(L)'
;MLKSKPSLYVFVSLIVIAMIMSFPFRLNSSYGPERTSVLSIPTRTAEGPVYAGMITVSILLLGLVFLVLALKKYKARAVILTVLLFVFGPLKIAEAYQSTFATGLDAISYDKENSTCTYEAKDETTMTARCELYLQNHSKEDVSFKLTFYEEEWFNGPQYMNNAGPFKVTVPPNNENPIIVKRELKLEKEQPFSGSDSHFNVILEAGGKKRIL
;
A
#
# COMPACT_ATOMS: atom_id res chain seq x y z
N MET A 1 0.38 23.70 -32.48
CA MET A 1 0.55 22.99 -31.18
C MET A 1 0.24 21.51 -31.34
N LEU A 2 -0.88 21.15 -31.98
CA LEU A 2 -1.22 19.77 -32.36
C LEU A 2 -0.97 19.51 -33.86
N LYS A 3 -0.40 18.34 -34.19
CA LYS A 3 -0.19 17.81 -35.55
C LYS A 3 -1.32 16.86 -35.95
N SER A 4 -1.77 15.99 -35.03
CA SER A 4 -2.79 14.98 -35.28
C SER A 4 -3.74 14.89 -34.08
N LYS A 5 -5.02 15.23 -34.28
CA LYS A 5 -6.07 15.07 -33.25
C LYS A 5 -6.38 13.59 -32.98
N PRO A 6 -6.51 12.70 -34.00
CA PRO A 6 -6.73 11.27 -33.76
C PRO A 6 -5.63 10.63 -32.91
N SER A 7 -4.36 10.96 -33.18
CA SER A 7 -3.23 10.43 -32.42
C SER A 7 -3.24 10.90 -30.96
N LEU A 8 -3.77 12.10 -30.68
CA LEU A 8 -3.95 12.58 -29.31
C LEU A 8 -5.02 11.76 -28.57
N TYR A 9 -6.16 11.45 -29.20
CA TYR A 9 -7.18 10.62 -28.56
C TYR A 9 -6.67 9.22 -28.23
N VAL A 10 -5.94 8.58 -29.16
CA VAL A 10 -5.31 7.27 -28.94
C VAL A 10 -4.28 7.34 -27.80
N PHE A 11 -3.46 8.39 -27.77
CA PHE A 11 -2.54 8.63 -26.66
C PHE A 11 -3.28 8.69 -25.31
N VAL A 12 -4.31 9.55 -25.21
CA VAL A 12 -5.06 9.72 -23.96
C VAL A 12 -5.69 8.40 -23.52
N SER A 13 -6.31 7.66 -24.44
CA SER A 13 -6.91 6.36 -24.09
C SER A 13 -5.88 5.36 -23.58
N LEU A 14 -4.72 5.26 -24.24
CA LEU A 14 -3.67 4.32 -23.84
C LEU A 14 -3.08 4.67 -22.45
N ILE A 15 -2.87 5.96 -22.18
CA ILE A 15 -2.37 6.39 -20.87
C ILE A 15 -3.38 6.11 -19.76
N VAL A 16 -4.67 6.39 -19.99
CA VAL A 16 -5.71 6.11 -19.00
C VAL A 16 -5.81 4.60 -18.71
N ILE A 17 -5.77 3.76 -19.74
CA ILE A 17 -5.76 2.30 -19.58
C ILE A 17 -4.54 1.85 -18.79
N ALA A 18 -3.34 2.34 -19.13
CA ALA A 18 -2.12 2.01 -18.40
C ALA A 18 -2.17 2.48 -16.93
N MET A 19 -2.77 3.64 -16.66
CA MET A 19 -2.95 4.13 -15.29
C MET A 19 -3.87 3.22 -14.49
N ILE A 20 -5.02 2.81 -15.05
CA ILE A 20 -5.95 1.89 -14.40
C ILE A 20 -5.28 0.54 -14.11
N MET A 21 -4.54 0.00 -15.09
CA MET A 21 -3.83 -1.27 -14.92
C MET A 21 -2.65 -1.19 -13.93
N SER A 22 -2.09 -0.01 -13.71
CA SER A 22 -0.99 0.18 -12.75
C SER A 22 -1.46 0.36 -11.30
N PHE A 23 -2.76 0.62 -11.08
CA PHE A 23 -3.35 0.86 -9.75
C PHE A 23 -3.20 -0.33 -8.79
N PRO A 24 -3.49 -1.60 -9.20
CA PRO A 24 -3.36 -2.76 -8.32
C PRO A 24 -1.94 -2.99 -7.82
N PHE A 25 -0.93 -2.73 -8.66
CA PHE A 25 0.48 -2.91 -8.32
C PHE A 25 0.99 -1.92 -7.26
N ARG A 26 0.38 -0.73 -7.17
CA ARG A 26 0.77 0.27 -6.16
C ARG A 26 0.03 0.12 -4.84
N LEU A 27 -1.12 -0.55 -4.82
CA LEU A 27 -1.97 -0.70 -3.63
C LEU A 27 -1.75 -2.01 -2.88
N ASN A 28 -1.39 -3.09 -3.58
CA ASN A 28 -1.09 -4.38 -2.96
C ASN A 28 0.40 -4.67 -3.09
N SER A 29 1.11 -4.68 -1.97
CA SER A 29 2.49 -5.16 -1.86
C SER A 29 2.60 -6.70 -1.89
N SER A 30 1.53 -7.43 -2.23
CA SER A 30 1.53 -8.91 -2.31
C SER A 30 2.45 -9.49 -3.38
N TYR A 31 3.10 -8.66 -4.19
CA TYR A 31 4.14 -9.14 -5.08
C TYR A 31 5.44 -9.15 -4.26
N GLY A 32 5.84 -10.34 -3.79
CA GLY A 32 7.08 -10.55 -3.04
C GLY A 32 8.32 -9.95 -3.72
N PRO A 33 9.50 -10.01 -3.08
CA PRO A 33 10.64 -9.13 -3.38
C PRO A 33 10.88 -8.96 -4.88
N GLU A 34 10.61 -7.74 -5.38
CA GLU A 34 10.70 -7.42 -6.79
C GLU A 34 12.15 -7.55 -7.26
N ARG A 35 12.38 -8.28 -8.37
CA ARG A 35 13.73 -8.37 -8.95
C ARG A 35 13.98 -7.30 -10.00
N THR A 36 12.95 -6.90 -10.74
CA THR A 36 13.04 -5.83 -11.75
C THR A 36 11.73 -5.07 -11.88
N SER A 37 11.81 -3.74 -11.87
CA SER A 37 10.67 -2.85 -12.10
C SER A 37 10.98 -1.78 -13.14
N VAL A 38 9.95 -1.31 -13.84
CA VAL A 38 10.03 -0.20 -14.80
C VAL A 38 8.98 0.83 -14.39
N LEU A 39 9.40 2.05 -14.03
CA LEU A 39 8.51 3.12 -13.55
C LEU A 39 7.62 2.67 -12.36
N SER A 40 8.19 1.87 -11.45
CA SER A 40 7.51 1.26 -10.31
C SER A 40 6.42 0.24 -10.70
N ILE A 41 6.48 -0.33 -11.89
CA ILE A 41 5.66 -1.48 -12.30
C ILE A 41 6.56 -2.73 -12.25
N PRO A 42 6.23 -3.75 -11.43
CA PRO A 42 6.99 -4.99 -11.39
C PRO A 42 6.85 -5.74 -12.72
N THR A 43 7.97 -6.13 -13.32
CA THR A 43 8.00 -6.97 -14.53
C THR A 43 8.45 -8.40 -14.22
N ARG A 44 9.15 -8.60 -13.10
CA ARG A 44 9.52 -9.91 -12.56
C ARG A 44 9.53 -9.90 -11.04
N THR A 45 8.93 -10.92 -10.45
CA THR A 45 9.02 -11.26 -9.02
C THR A 45 9.90 -12.49 -8.82
N ALA A 46 10.12 -12.89 -7.56
CA ALA A 46 10.80 -14.14 -7.22
C ALA A 46 10.08 -15.39 -7.79
N GLU A 47 8.77 -15.30 -8.01
CA GLU A 47 7.91 -16.39 -8.51
C GLU A 47 7.87 -16.48 -10.05
N GLY A 48 8.36 -15.45 -10.76
CA GLY A 48 8.44 -15.46 -12.21
C GLY A 48 8.07 -14.14 -12.89
N PRO A 49 7.84 -14.17 -14.23
CA PRO A 49 7.47 -12.99 -14.99
C PRO A 49 6.05 -12.52 -14.70
N VAL A 50 5.89 -11.22 -14.45
CA VAL A 50 4.58 -10.57 -14.25
C VAL A 50 4.08 -10.05 -15.59
N TYR A 51 3.34 -10.89 -16.33
CA TYR A 51 2.83 -10.57 -17.66
C TYR A 51 1.97 -9.29 -17.69
N ALA A 52 1.14 -9.08 -16.67
CA ALA A 52 0.32 -7.87 -16.55
C ALA A 52 1.17 -6.59 -16.47
N GLY A 53 2.31 -6.64 -15.76
CA GLY A 53 3.26 -5.52 -15.70
C GLY A 53 3.90 -5.24 -17.06
N MET A 54 4.33 -6.28 -17.77
CA MET A 54 4.92 -6.15 -19.11
C MET A 54 3.94 -5.58 -20.15
N ILE A 55 2.68 -6.02 -20.12
CA ILE A 55 1.62 -5.48 -20.98
C ILE A 55 1.39 -3.99 -20.66
N THR A 56 1.32 -3.64 -19.38
CA THR A 56 1.12 -2.24 -18.94
C THR A 56 2.25 -1.33 -19.43
N VAL A 57 3.51 -1.78 -19.32
CA VAL A 57 4.68 -1.03 -19.83
C VAL A 57 4.61 -0.89 -21.36
N SER A 58 4.19 -1.93 -22.07
CA SER A 58 4.06 -1.89 -23.54
C SER A 58 2.98 -0.90 -24.00
N ILE A 59 1.83 -0.87 -23.32
CA ILE A 59 0.75 0.10 -23.57
C ILE A 59 1.24 1.53 -23.30
N LEU A 60 1.99 1.74 -22.22
CA LEU A 60 2.57 3.04 -21.88
C LEU A 60 3.53 3.53 -22.97
N LEU A 61 4.46 2.68 -23.43
CA LEU A 61 5.42 3.01 -24.48
C LEU A 61 4.70 3.34 -25.80
N LEU A 62 3.70 2.54 -26.18
CA LEU A 62 2.87 2.81 -27.35
C LEU A 62 2.16 4.17 -27.22
N GLY A 63 1.60 4.48 -26.05
CA GLY A 63 1.01 5.78 -25.76
C GLY A 63 1.99 6.93 -25.99
N LEU A 64 3.21 6.83 -25.47
CA LEU A 64 4.24 7.86 -25.65
C LEU A 64 4.63 8.05 -27.13
N VAL A 65 4.64 6.99 -27.94
CA VAL A 65 4.84 7.12 -29.40
C VAL A 65 3.72 7.93 -30.03
N PHE A 66 2.45 7.65 -29.70
CA PHE A 66 1.32 8.41 -30.20
C PHE A 66 1.35 9.89 -29.76
N LEU A 67 1.83 10.20 -28.55
CA LEU A 67 2.05 11.58 -28.09
C LEU A 67 3.06 12.32 -28.98
N VAL A 68 4.18 11.68 -29.29
CA VAL A 68 5.24 12.25 -30.14
C VAL A 68 4.74 12.50 -31.58
N LEU A 69 3.85 11.63 -32.08
CA LEU A 69 3.18 11.80 -33.38
C LEU A 69 2.11 12.89 -33.36
N ALA A 70 1.40 13.05 -32.23
CA ALA A 70 0.35 14.04 -32.06
C ALA A 70 0.87 15.48 -32.00
N LEU A 71 2.13 15.70 -31.59
CA LEU A 71 2.69 17.03 -31.35
C LEU A 71 3.61 17.52 -32.48
N LYS A 72 3.52 18.82 -32.81
CA LYS A 72 4.38 19.47 -33.84
C LYS A 72 5.69 20.03 -33.25
N LYS A 73 5.66 20.52 -32.01
CA LYS A 73 6.80 21.10 -31.25
C LYS A 73 6.73 20.62 -29.79
N TYR A 74 7.83 20.78 -29.03
CA TYR A 74 7.94 20.43 -27.59
C TYR A 74 7.72 18.94 -27.23
N LYS A 75 7.97 18.03 -28.17
CA LYS A 75 7.78 16.58 -28.01
C LYS A 75 8.46 16.03 -26.75
N ALA A 76 9.75 16.35 -26.55
CA ALA A 76 10.51 15.88 -25.40
C ALA A 76 9.92 16.37 -24.06
N ARG A 77 9.53 17.65 -23.98
CA ARG A 77 8.92 18.21 -22.75
C ARG A 77 7.59 17.54 -22.42
N ALA A 78 6.76 17.28 -23.43
CA ALA A 78 5.48 16.59 -23.25
C ALA A 78 5.66 15.13 -22.78
N VAL A 79 6.64 14.41 -23.33
CA VAL A 79 6.98 13.06 -22.89
C VAL A 79 7.43 13.06 -21.43
N ILE A 80 8.35 13.95 -21.05
CA ILE A 80 8.83 14.07 -19.67
C ILE A 80 7.65 14.35 -18.70
N LEU A 81 6.80 15.32 -19.03
CA LEU A 81 5.62 15.64 -18.22
C LEU A 81 4.67 14.44 -18.09
N THR A 82 4.46 13.69 -19.17
CA THR A 82 3.58 12.51 -19.15
C THR A 82 4.15 11.42 -18.26
N VAL A 83 5.46 11.17 -18.32
CA VAL A 83 6.12 10.18 -17.45
C VAL A 83 6.00 10.59 -15.98
N LEU A 84 6.24 11.87 -15.66
CA LEU A 84 6.06 12.36 -14.28
C LEU A 84 4.61 12.19 -13.81
N LEU A 85 3.63 12.56 -14.64
CA LEU A 85 2.22 12.36 -14.31
C LEU A 85 1.86 10.88 -14.13
N PHE A 86 2.47 9.98 -14.90
CA PHE A 86 2.23 8.55 -14.77
C PHE A 86 2.82 7.96 -13.49
N VAL A 87 4.01 8.41 -13.09
CA VAL A 87 4.68 7.92 -11.87
C VAL A 87 4.00 8.44 -10.61
N PHE A 88 3.67 9.74 -10.56
CA PHE A 88 3.15 10.37 -9.35
C PHE A 88 1.62 10.46 -9.30
N GLY A 89 0.97 10.46 -10.47
CA GLY A 89 -0.48 10.62 -10.58
C GLY A 89 -1.28 9.58 -9.81
N PRO A 90 -1.02 8.26 -9.96
CA PRO A 90 -1.78 7.23 -9.26
C PRO A 90 -1.76 7.37 -7.74
N LEU A 91 -0.61 7.69 -7.14
CA LEU A 91 -0.49 7.91 -5.70
C LEU A 91 -1.35 9.11 -5.26
N LYS A 92 -1.27 10.23 -5.98
CA LYS A 92 -2.07 11.42 -5.66
C LYS A 92 -3.56 11.22 -5.89
N ILE A 93 -3.94 10.43 -6.89
CA ILE A 93 -5.35 10.06 -7.13
C ILE A 93 -5.85 9.15 -6.00
N ALA A 94 -5.04 8.18 -5.54
CA ALA A 94 -5.40 7.31 -4.43
C ALA A 94 -5.53 8.10 -3.11
N GLU A 95 -4.58 8.98 -2.78
CA GLU A 95 -4.64 9.89 -1.64
C GLU A 95 -5.89 10.80 -1.71
N ALA A 96 -6.16 11.38 -2.88
CA ALA A 96 -7.34 12.23 -3.08
C ALA A 96 -8.64 11.42 -2.91
N TYR A 97 -8.71 10.22 -3.46
CA TYR A 97 -9.87 9.34 -3.29
C TYR A 97 -10.07 8.96 -1.82
N GLN A 98 -9.00 8.54 -1.14
CA GLN A 98 -9.03 8.19 0.28
C GLN A 98 -9.51 9.36 1.16
N SER A 99 -9.08 10.58 0.84
CA SER A 99 -9.42 11.77 1.63
C SER A 99 -10.76 12.42 1.31
N THR A 100 -11.32 12.19 0.13
CA THR A 100 -12.55 12.89 -0.31
C THR A 100 -13.77 11.97 -0.43
N PHE A 101 -13.58 10.71 -0.82
CA PHE A 101 -14.68 9.81 -1.16
C PHE A 101 -14.69 8.50 -0.35
N ALA A 102 -13.53 8.04 0.10
CA ALA A 102 -13.46 6.79 0.81
C ALA A 102 -14.17 6.87 2.17
N THR A 103 -14.79 5.77 2.56
CA THR A 103 -15.49 5.60 3.83
C THR A 103 -15.13 4.25 4.43
N GLY A 104 -15.32 4.11 5.75
CA GLY A 104 -14.98 2.88 6.46
C GLY A 104 -13.49 2.51 6.30
N LEU A 105 -13.20 1.24 6.03
CA LEU A 105 -11.82 0.72 5.92
C LEU A 105 -10.99 1.39 4.82
N ASP A 106 -11.62 1.90 3.76
CA ASP A 106 -10.90 2.50 2.64
C ASP A 106 -10.38 3.91 2.99
N ALA A 107 -10.98 4.56 4.01
CA ALA A 107 -10.54 5.86 4.51
C ALA A 107 -9.39 5.78 5.51
N ILE A 108 -8.97 4.57 5.89
CA ILE A 108 -7.86 4.35 6.81
C ILE A 108 -6.56 4.24 6.03
N SER A 109 -5.57 5.07 6.37
CA SER A 109 -4.18 4.91 5.96
C SER A 109 -3.33 4.45 7.14
N TYR A 110 -2.28 3.69 6.84
CA TYR A 110 -1.37 3.11 7.82
C TYR A 110 0.06 3.55 7.51
N ASP A 111 0.72 4.14 8.49
CA ASP A 111 2.12 4.54 8.41
C ASP A 111 3.01 3.45 9.01
N LYS A 112 3.55 2.60 8.14
CA LYS A 112 4.44 1.48 8.51
C LYS A 112 5.77 1.93 9.07
N GLU A 113 6.27 3.09 8.64
CA GLU A 113 7.61 3.56 9.00
C GLU A 113 7.62 4.03 10.46
N ASN A 114 6.55 4.69 10.89
CA ASN A 114 6.41 5.18 12.26
C ASN A 114 5.79 4.14 13.21
N SER A 115 5.16 3.09 12.69
CA SER A 115 4.53 2.05 13.52
C SER A 115 5.54 1.04 14.04
N THR A 116 5.51 0.79 15.35
CA THR A 116 6.48 -0.06 16.03
C THR A 116 5.80 -1.00 17.03
N CYS A 117 6.35 -2.19 17.19
CA CYS A 117 6.01 -3.13 18.26
C CYS A 117 7.23 -3.29 19.16
N THR A 118 7.01 -3.25 20.47
CA THR A 118 8.03 -3.46 21.49
C THR A 118 7.64 -4.66 22.34
N TYR A 119 8.63 -5.47 22.68
CA TYR A 119 8.47 -6.67 23.49
C TYR A 119 9.40 -6.61 24.68
N GLU A 120 8.87 -7.00 25.83
CA GLU A 120 9.60 -7.00 27.10
C GLU A 120 9.33 -8.32 27.82
N ALA A 121 10.36 -9.16 27.92
CA ALA A 121 10.31 -10.38 28.72
C ALA A 121 10.17 -10.02 30.21
N LYS A 122 9.17 -10.59 30.87
CA LYS A 122 8.93 -10.42 32.31
C LYS A 122 9.51 -11.57 33.13
N ASP A 123 9.36 -12.80 32.64
CA ASP A 123 9.89 -14.02 33.25
C ASP A 123 10.20 -15.07 32.18
N GLU A 124 10.43 -16.33 32.58
CA GLU A 124 10.78 -17.45 31.67
C GLU A 124 9.66 -17.86 30.71
N THR A 125 8.41 -17.42 30.95
CA THR A 125 7.22 -17.82 30.18
C THR A 125 6.34 -16.65 29.76
N THR A 126 6.52 -15.47 30.35
CA THR A 126 5.68 -14.29 30.11
C THR A 126 6.45 -13.13 29.49
N MET A 127 5.79 -12.47 28.54
CA MET A 127 6.29 -11.32 27.82
C MET A 127 5.18 -10.31 27.65
N THR A 128 5.50 -9.02 27.74
CA THR A 128 4.57 -7.94 27.40
C THR A 128 4.89 -7.44 26.01
N ALA A 129 3.87 -7.34 25.16
CA ALA A 129 3.96 -6.74 23.85
C ALA A 129 3.13 -5.46 23.80
N ARG A 130 3.73 -4.38 23.29
CA ARG A 130 3.11 -3.07 23.11
C ARG A 130 3.41 -2.59 21.69
N CYS A 131 2.37 -2.44 20.89
CA CYS A 131 2.47 -1.90 19.54
C CYS A 131 1.81 -0.53 19.46
N GLU A 132 2.51 0.42 18.85
CA GLU A 132 2.04 1.76 18.55
C GLU A 132 1.79 1.84 17.05
N LEU A 133 0.51 1.94 16.67
CA LEU A 133 0.07 1.88 15.28
C LEU A 133 -0.40 3.27 14.83
N TYR A 134 0.30 3.85 13.87
CA TYR A 134 -0.06 5.14 13.29
C TYR A 134 -1.09 4.92 12.17
N LEU A 135 -2.35 4.99 12.57
CA LEU A 135 -3.52 4.84 11.70
C LEU A 135 -4.22 6.19 11.60
N GLN A 136 -4.35 6.70 10.37
CA GLN A 136 -5.02 7.95 10.09
C GLN A 136 -6.35 7.68 9.41
N ASN A 137 -7.42 8.28 9.94
CA ASN A 137 -8.76 8.24 9.37
C ASN A 137 -9.03 9.54 8.63
N HIS A 138 -9.15 9.45 7.31
CA HIS A 138 -9.44 10.60 6.45
C HIS A 138 -10.94 10.87 6.27
N SER A 139 -11.81 10.05 6.86
CA SER A 139 -13.25 10.27 6.84
C SER A 139 -13.70 11.22 7.96
N LYS A 140 -14.97 11.64 7.89
CA LYS A 140 -15.60 12.52 8.89
C LYS A 140 -16.25 11.78 10.06
N GLU A 141 -16.23 10.45 10.04
CA GLU A 141 -16.88 9.59 11.02
C GLU A 141 -15.89 8.64 11.66
N ASP A 142 -16.21 8.14 12.86
CA ASP A 142 -15.41 7.12 13.52
C ASP A 142 -15.43 5.83 12.71
N VAL A 143 -14.25 5.27 12.43
CA VAL A 143 -14.14 4.01 11.72
C VAL A 143 -13.71 2.93 12.70
N SER A 144 -14.57 1.92 12.88
CA SER A 144 -14.31 0.78 13.76
C SER A 144 -14.05 -0.49 12.96
N PHE A 145 -13.01 -1.24 13.31
CA PHE A 145 -12.61 -2.48 12.64
C PHE A 145 -11.91 -3.45 13.58
N LYS A 146 -11.77 -4.69 13.11
CA LYS A 146 -10.92 -5.70 13.72
C LYS A 146 -9.53 -5.61 13.08
N LEU A 147 -8.50 -5.51 13.90
CA LEU A 147 -7.10 -5.48 13.50
C LEU A 147 -6.42 -6.80 13.86
N THR A 148 -5.72 -7.39 12.90
CA THR A 148 -4.92 -8.61 13.05
C THR A 148 -3.53 -8.35 12.51
N PHE A 149 -2.49 -8.80 13.20
CA PHE A 149 -1.11 -8.67 12.72
C PHE A 149 -0.83 -9.79 11.71
N TYR A 150 -0.14 -9.49 10.61
CA TYR A 150 0.13 -10.45 9.55
C TYR A 150 1.54 -10.25 9.01
N GLU A 151 2.28 -11.33 8.78
CA GLU A 151 3.60 -11.28 8.16
C GLU A 151 3.80 -12.53 7.31
N GLU A 152 4.41 -12.40 6.12
CA GLU A 152 4.42 -13.51 5.15
C GLU A 152 5.45 -14.60 5.45
N GLU A 153 6.58 -14.31 6.10
CA GLU A 153 7.49 -15.35 6.63
C GLU A 153 8.67 -14.77 7.44
N TRP A 154 9.16 -15.55 8.41
CA TRP A 154 10.40 -15.41 9.22
C TRP A 154 10.38 -14.51 10.47
N PHE A 155 9.46 -13.56 10.59
CA PHE A 155 9.32 -12.73 11.80
C PHE A 155 7.92 -12.88 12.42
N ASN A 156 7.84 -13.70 13.47
CA ASN A 156 6.57 -13.97 14.17
C ASN A 156 6.27 -12.96 15.29
N GLY A 157 7.17 -12.01 15.56
CA GLY A 157 7.04 -11.05 16.66
C GLY A 157 5.66 -10.39 16.73
N PRO A 158 5.25 -9.65 15.68
CA PRO A 158 3.95 -8.97 15.69
C PRO A 158 2.78 -9.96 15.69
N GLN A 159 2.97 -11.16 15.11
CA GLN A 159 1.92 -12.17 15.05
C GLN A 159 1.54 -12.74 16.43
N TYR A 160 2.44 -12.72 17.42
CA TYR A 160 2.08 -13.13 18.80
C TYR A 160 0.96 -12.26 19.38
N MET A 161 0.84 -11.02 18.92
CA MET A 161 -0.26 -10.13 19.30
C MET A 161 -1.63 -10.70 18.91
N ASN A 162 -1.72 -11.75 18.09
CA ASN A 162 -2.98 -12.39 17.73
C ASN A 162 -3.46 -13.48 18.72
N ASN A 163 -2.69 -13.83 19.75
CA ASN A 163 -2.95 -14.99 20.65
C ASN A 163 -4.24 -14.95 21.52
N ALA A 164 -5.10 -13.95 21.34
CA ALA A 164 -6.44 -13.84 21.93
C ALA A 164 -7.46 -13.26 20.93
N GLY A 165 -7.18 -13.42 19.63
CA GLY A 165 -7.98 -12.90 18.52
C GLY A 165 -7.69 -11.44 18.17
N PRO A 166 -8.45 -10.92 17.18
CA PRO A 166 -8.27 -9.57 16.61
C PRO A 166 -8.57 -8.47 17.63
N PHE A 167 -7.87 -7.35 17.53
CA PHE A 167 -8.15 -6.15 18.31
C PHE A 167 -9.32 -5.38 17.71
N LYS A 168 -10.32 -5.01 18.53
CA LYS A 168 -11.32 -4.03 18.10
C LYS A 168 -10.71 -2.64 18.27
N VAL A 169 -10.54 -1.94 17.17
CA VAL A 169 -9.95 -0.61 17.10
C VAL A 169 -10.97 0.35 16.51
N THR A 170 -11.07 1.54 17.09
CA THR A 170 -11.85 2.66 16.55
C THR A 170 -10.90 3.83 16.34
N VAL A 171 -10.83 4.34 15.11
CA VAL A 171 -9.98 5.48 14.76
C VAL A 171 -10.88 6.70 14.51
N PRO A 172 -10.80 7.75 15.35
CA PRO A 172 -11.59 8.96 15.14
C PRO A 172 -11.10 9.76 13.93
N PRO A 173 -11.94 10.65 13.36
CA PRO A 173 -11.55 11.54 12.26
C PRO A 173 -10.28 12.34 12.56
N ASN A 174 -9.39 12.45 11.57
CA ASN A 174 -8.13 13.22 11.68
C ASN A 174 -7.28 12.85 12.92
N ASN A 175 -7.31 11.57 13.31
CA ASN A 175 -6.48 11.09 14.42
C ASN A 175 -4.99 11.24 14.07
N GLU A 176 -4.26 12.04 14.86
CA GLU A 176 -2.81 12.23 14.75
C GLU A 176 -2.04 11.35 15.74
N ASN A 177 -2.72 10.79 16.76
CA ASN A 177 -2.08 10.00 17.80
C ASN A 177 -1.99 8.52 17.41
N PRO A 178 -0.93 7.79 17.81
CA PRO A 178 -0.86 6.36 17.59
C PRO A 178 -1.96 5.63 18.37
N ILE A 179 -2.54 4.62 17.72
CA ILE A 179 -3.37 3.63 18.40
C ILE A 179 -2.43 2.66 19.11
N ILE A 180 -2.47 2.68 20.45
CA ILE A 180 -1.65 1.80 21.27
C ILE A 180 -2.43 0.52 21.55
N VAL A 181 -1.92 -0.61 21.10
CA VAL A 181 -2.42 -1.94 21.47
C VAL A 181 -1.40 -2.66 22.34
N LYS A 182 -1.84 -3.16 23.49
CA LYS A 182 -0.98 -3.83 24.46
C LYS A 182 -1.56 -5.20 24.82
N ARG A 183 -0.70 -6.20 24.94
CA ARG A 183 -1.07 -7.55 25.36
C ARG A 183 0.02 -8.17 26.22
N GLU A 184 -0.39 -8.94 27.23
CA GLU A 184 0.51 -9.86 27.92
C GLU A 184 0.41 -11.22 27.23
N LEU A 185 1.56 -11.75 26.86
CA LEU A 185 1.71 -12.99 26.10
C LEU A 185 2.31 -14.04 27.02
N LYS A 186 1.68 -15.21 27.07
CA LYS A 186 2.26 -16.41 27.67
C LYS A 186 2.77 -17.27 26.53
N LEU A 187 4.09 -17.49 26.49
CA LEU A 187 4.74 -18.30 25.48
C LEU A 187 4.98 -19.69 26.09
N GLU A 188 4.20 -20.68 25.65
CA GLU A 188 4.33 -22.06 26.15
C GLU A 188 5.45 -22.85 25.45
N LYS A 189 5.79 -22.48 24.21
CA LYS A 189 6.71 -23.24 23.34
C LYS A 189 7.99 -22.50 22.97
N GLU A 190 8.04 -21.19 23.24
CA GLU A 190 9.12 -20.31 22.83
C GLU A 190 9.58 -19.47 24.02
N GLN A 191 10.87 -19.12 24.05
CA GLN A 191 11.40 -18.28 25.12
C GLN A 191 10.97 -16.83 24.93
N PRO A 192 10.51 -16.14 25.99
CA PRO A 192 10.33 -14.70 26.00
C PRO A 192 11.58 -13.97 25.52
N PHE A 193 11.38 -12.93 24.73
CA PHE A 193 12.45 -12.09 24.21
C PHE A 193 12.13 -10.62 24.48
N SER A 194 13.16 -9.79 24.45
CA SER A 194 12.99 -8.34 24.48
C SER A 194 13.53 -7.76 23.19
N GLY A 195 12.82 -6.80 22.61
CA GLY A 195 13.19 -6.24 21.32
C GLY A 195 12.11 -5.34 20.74
N SER A 196 12.31 -4.95 19.48
CA SER A 196 11.35 -4.13 18.76
C SER A 196 11.30 -4.50 17.28
N ASP A 197 10.10 -4.51 16.71
CA ASP A 197 9.84 -4.69 15.29
C ASP A 197 9.19 -3.44 14.69
N SER A 198 9.44 -3.20 13.41
CA SER A 198 8.80 -2.15 12.60
C SER A 198 8.50 -2.70 11.21
N HIS A 199 7.81 -1.94 10.36
CA HIS A 199 7.52 -2.33 8.97
C HIS A 199 6.68 -3.61 8.81
N PHE A 200 5.90 -3.98 9.83
CA PHE A 200 5.02 -5.15 9.77
C PHE A 200 3.66 -4.82 9.15
N ASN A 201 3.02 -5.83 8.57
CA ASN A 201 1.72 -5.68 7.93
C ASN A 201 0.57 -5.93 8.92
N VAL A 202 -0.57 -5.30 8.64
CA VAL A 202 -1.80 -5.51 9.41
C VAL A 202 -2.99 -5.79 8.50
N ILE A 203 -3.91 -6.62 8.97
CA ILE A 203 -5.18 -6.90 8.30
C ILE A 203 -6.28 -6.18 9.05
N LEU A 204 -7.02 -5.33 8.34
CA LEU A 204 -8.21 -4.67 8.82
C LEU A 204 -9.46 -5.40 8.31
N GLU A 205 -10.39 -5.71 9.19
CA GLU A 205 -11.65 -6.38 8.85
C GLU A 205 -12.87 -5.64 9.45
N ALA A 206 -13.84 -5.32 8.59
CA ALA A 206 -15.12 -4.73 8.97
C ALA A 206 -16.18 -5.06 7.91
N GLY A 207 -17.41 -5.38 8.33
CA GLY A 207 -18.53 -5.62 7.42
C GLY A 207 -18.31 -6.72 6.38
N GLY A 208 -17.47 -7.72 6.67
CA GLY A 208 -17.11 -8.80 5.73
C GLY A 208 -16.03 -8.43 4.70
N LYS A 209 -15.55 -7.18 4.69
CA LYS A 209 -14.42 -6.74 3.87
C LYS A 209 -13.11 -6.89 4.65
N LYS A 210 -12.05 -7.31 3.95
CA LYS A 210 -10.68 -7.38 4.46
C LYS A 210 -9.75 -6.50 3.63
N ARG A 211 -8.83 -5.81 4.29
CA ARG A 211 -7.77 -5.01 3.66
C ARG A 211 -6.45 -5.30 4.35
N ILE A 212 -5.44 -5.68 3.58
CA ILE A 212 -4.07 -5.83 4.06
C ILE A 212 -3.39 -4.48 3.86
N LEU A 213 -2.77 -3.96 4.91
CA LEU A 213 -2.06 -2.71 4.92
C LEU A 213 -0.59 -2.93 5.17
#